data_AF-A0A7W8XK32-F1
#
_entry.id   AF-A0A7W8XK32-F1
#
_cell.length_a   1.000
_cell.length_b   1.000
_cell.length_c   1.000
_cell.angle_alpha   90.00
_cell.angle_beta   90.00
_cell.angle_gamma   90.00
#
_symmetry.space_group_name_H-M   'P 1'
#
loop_
_entity.id
_entity.type
_entity.pdbx_description
1 polymer ?
#
loop_
_entity_poly.entity_id
_entity_poly.type
_entity_poly.pdbx_seq_one_letter_code
_entity_poly.pdbx_strand_id
1 'polypeptide(L)'
;MCSGVSKIGRASGEITIVAHAEKCSLTNFYVKFLVSLLLTNFCIYSPVRKVIEQMPDPTSDTQDRILDRIARAAPSGVWSRADFLDIATPNAVEKALQRLSNRGEIRRPYRGLYDKPGTSTLTGKLVFPPRSSFIDAIARRDKLRVLVDGMTAANDLGLTTAVPARSTIYADTYPRTIEIEANAGDPQASRPVFYTLDFKRISAKTAFWAGRPAMRVIQALAWFRDDPSALDAAVNGTARFLAERPNRDEIERDLRENINTVPAWMYPYVDAISRRLSPNDDTAREHPGSRGKGHNAAGIH
;
A
#
# COMPACT_ATOMS: atom_id res chain seq x y z
N MET A 1 -39.90 76.49 14.69
CA MET A 1 -39.22 76.92 13.46
C MET A 1 -39.00 75.70 12.57
N CYS A 2 -39.28 75.85 11.27
CA CYS A 2 -38.87 75.00 10.14
C CYS A 2 -39.67 73.71 9.82
N SER A 3 -40.76 73.91 9.07
CA SER A 3 -41.07 73.38 7.72
C SER A 3 -40.45 72.07 7.17
N GLY A 4 -41.30 71.21 6.57
CA GLY A 4 -41.01 70.56 5.27
C GLY A 4 -41.37 69.07 5.09
N VAL A 5 -42.47 68.80 4.36
CA VAL A 5 -42.84 67.68 3.43
C VAL A 5 -42.19 66.29 3.58
N SER A 6 -43.01 65.22 3.56
CA SER A 6 -42.59 63.81 3.69
C SER A 6 -43.02 62.91 2.52
N LYS A 7 -42.13 62.03 2.01
CA LYS A 7 -42.48 60.91 1.09
C LYS A 7 -41.47 59.75 1.08
N ILE A 8 -42.04 58.53 1.15
CA ILE A 8 -41.74 57.25 0.45
C ILE A 8 -40.48 56.47 0.86
N GLY A 9 -40.50 55.14 1.05
CA GLY A 9 -41.52 54.08 0.88
C GLY A 9 -40.99 52.76 1.49
N ARG A 10 -41.75 52.05 2.33
CA ARG A 10 -42.84 51.07 2.09
C ARG A 10 -42.31 49.68 1.65
N ALA A 11 -42.68 48.55 2.25
CA ALA A 11 -43.12 48.16 3.59
C ALA A 11 -43.05 46.62 3.67
N SER A 12 -42.75 46.13 4.86
CA SER A 12 -42.73 44.75 5.35
C SER A 12 -44.12 44.17 5.67
N GLY A 13 -44.24 42.83 5.72
CA GLY A 13 -44.84 42.14 6.88
C GLY A 13 -46.24 41.52 6.75
N GLU A 14 -46.26 40.18 6.68
CA GLU A 14 -47.09 39.17 7.37
C GLU A 14 -48.62 39.29 7.61
N ILE A 15 -49.33 38.29 7.05
CA ILE A 15 -50.30 37.32 7.62
C ILE A 15 -51.24 37.78 8.76
N THR A 16 -52.56 37.64 8.55
CA THR A 16 -53.54 37.08 9.53
C THR A 16 -54.82 36.61 8.81
N ILE A 17 -55.36 35.46 9.24
CA ILE A 17 -56.54 34.73 8.75
C ILE A 17 -57.83 35.31 9.36
N VAL A 18 -58.90 35.49 8.57
CA VAL A 18 -60.30 35.51 9.07
C VAL A 18 -61.21 34.81 8.05
N ALA A 19 -62.01 33.86 8.53
CA ALA A 19 -62.94 33.03 7.76
C ALA A 19 -64.39 33.53 7.88
N HIS A 20 -65.16 33.44 6.78
CA HIS A 20 -66.63 33.27 6.70
C HIS A 20 -66.97 33.08 5.21
N ALA A 21 -67.36 31.91 4.68
CA ALA A 21 -68.53 31.04 4.89
C ALA A 21 -69.72 31.37 3.97
N GLU A 22 -70.27 30.30 3.35
CA GLU A 22 -71.50 30.15 2.53
C GLU A 22 -71.40 30.30 0.99
N LYS A 23 -71.94 29.39 0.14
CA LYS A 23 -72.55 28.04 0.25
C LYS A 23 -72.86 27.53 -1.18
N CYS A 24 -72.48 26.29 -1.52
CA CYS A 24 -73.21 25.30 -2.37
C CYS A 24 -72.28 24.11 -2.64
N SER A 25 -72.34 23.00 -1.87
CA SER A 25 -73.31 21.88 -1.95
C SER A 25 -73.08 20.97 -3.17
N LEU A 26 -72.27 19.90 -3.01
CA LEU A 26 -72.66 18.46 -2.91
C LEU A 26 -72.95 17.82 -4.29
N THR A 27 -72.14 16.91 -4.83
CA THR A 27 -72.08 15.49 -4.40
C THR A 27 -70.96 14.68 -5.10
N ASN A 28 -70.33 13.77 -4.35
CA ASN A 28 -69.70 12.49 -4.71
C ASN A 28 -68.63 12.43 -5.84
N PHE A 29 -67.33 12.27 -5.56
CA PHE A 29 -66.69 11.21 -4.74
C PHE A 29 -67.00 9.77 -5.21
N TYR A 30 -66.98 9.48 -6.53
CA TYR A 30 -67.00 8.07 -7.00
C TYR A 30 -66.28 7.77 -8.34
N VAL A 31 -65.49 8.69 -8.92
CA VAL A 31 -64.81 8.45 -10.23
C VAL A 31 -63.30 8.17 -10.11
N LYS A 32 -62.69 8.42 -8.94
CA LYS A 32 -61.27 8.08 -8.70
C LYS A 32 -61.03 6.65 -8.19
N PHE A 33 -62.09 5.89 -7.88
CA PHE A 33 -61.96 4.51 -7.39
C PHE A 33 -62.17 3.43 -8.47
N LEU A 34 -62.63 3.82 -9.68
CA LEU A 34 -62.96 2.88 -10.75
C LEU A 34 -61.90 2.75 -11.87
N VAL A 35 -60.79 3.50 -11.79
CA VAL A 35 -59.60 3.25 -12.63
C VAL A 35 -58.59 2.32 -11.93
N SER A 36 -58.82 1.99 -10.65
CA SER A 36 -58.06 0.99 -9.89
C SER A 36 -58.53 -0.46 -10.14
N LEU A 37 -59.56 -0.67 -10.98
CA LEU A 37 -60.13 -1.98 -11.28
C LEU A 37 -60.11 -2.34 -12.78
N LEU A 38 -59.11 -1.84 -13.52
CA LEU A 38 -58.73 -2.34 -14.85
C LEU A 38 -57.21 -2.59 -14.91
N LEU A 39 -56.66 -3.12 -13.81
CA LEU A 39 -55.35 -3.78 -13.76
C LEU A 39 -55.54 -5.26 -13.40
N THR A 40 -56.37 -5.97 -14.18
CA THR A 40 -56.46 -7.43 -14.12
C THR A 40 -56.83 -7.98 -15.49
N ASN A 41 -55.96 -7.76 -16.46
CA ASN A 41 -55.61 -8.69 -17.55
C ASN A 41 -54.77 -7.95 -18.57
N PHE A 42 -53.76 -8.63 -19.12
CA PHE A 42 -52.84 -8.14 -20.16
C PHE A 42 -51.69 -7.21 -19.73
N CYS A 43 -50.66 -7.80 -19.11
CA CYS A 43 -49.28 -7.79 -19.64
C CYS A 43 -48.36 -8.51 -18.65
N ILE A 44 -48.48 -9.84 -18.58
CA ILE A 44 -47.47 -10.69 -17.99
C ILE A 44 -46.52 -11.12 -19.13
N TYR A 45 -45.22 -11.10 -18.83
CA TYR A 45 -44.09 -11.67 -19.60
C TYR A 45 -43.46 -10.82 -20.71
N SER A 46 -42.65 -9.82 -20.30
CA SER A 46 -41.39 -9.50 -20.99
C SER A 46 -40.22 -10.04 -20.15
N PRO A 47 -39.41 -11.00 -20.65
CA PRO A 47 -38.35 -11.62 -19.87
C PRO A 47 -37.04 -10.81 -19.83
N VAL A 48 -36.99 -9.60 -20.41
CA VAL A 48 -35.72 -8.85 -20.53
C VAL A 48 -35.35 -8.07 -19.26
N ARG A 49 -36.31 -7.80 -18.36
CA ARG A 49 -36.05 -6.98 -17.15
C ARG A 49 -35.35 -7.73 -16.02
N LYS A 50 -35.45 -9.07 -15.97
CA LYS A 50 -34.87 -9.89 -14.90
C LYS A 50 -33.42 -10.31 -15.14
N VAL A 51 -32.89 -10.15 -16.35
CA VAL A 51 -31.50 -10.52 -16.68
C VAL A 51 -30.51 -9.37 -16.40
N ILE A 52 -30.98 -8.13 -16.36
CA ILE A 52 -30.13 -6.95 -16.06
C ILE A 52 -29.84 -6.82 -14.56
N GLU A 53 -30.60 -7.50 -13.69
CA GLU A 53 -30.49 -7.42 -12.23
C GLU A 53 -29.41 -8.36 -11.63
N GLN A 54 -28.69 -9.13 -12.46
CA GLN A 54 -27.64 -10.07 -12.04
C GLN A 54 -26.30 -9.89 -12.76
N MET A 55 -26.09 -8.79 -13.50
CA MET A 55 -24.75 -8.44 -13.95
C MET A 55 -24.09 -7.60 -12.83
N PRO A 56 -22.96 -8.02 -12.23
CA PRO A 56 -22.23 -7.13 -11.35
C PRO A 56 -21.92 -5.85 -12.14
N ASP A 57 -22.21 -4.68 -11.56
CA ASP A 57 -21.77 -3.40 -12.12
C ASP A 57 -20.27 -3.55 -12.44
N PRO A 58 -19.83 -3.37 -13.71
CA PRO A 58 -18.41 -3.52 -14.05
C PRO A 58 -17.52 -2.60 -13.21
N THR A 59 -18.10 -1.54 -12.65
CA THR A 59 -17.44 -0.64 -11.69
C THR A 59 -17.35 -1.21 -10.27
N SER A 60 -18.26 -2.09 -9.85
CA SER A 60 -18.15 -2.88 -8.60
C SER A 60 -17.06 -3.94 -8.75
N ASP A 61 -17.08 -4.71 -9.83
CA ASP A 61 -16.06 -5.75 -10.10
C ASP A 61 -14.64 -5.17 -10.07
N THR A 62 -14.45 -3.98 -10.65
CA THR A 62 -13.15 -3.29 -10.61
C THR A 62 -12.74 -2.91 -9.18
N GLN A 63 -13.67 -2.42 -8.35
CA GLN A 63 -13.39 -2.06 -6.95
C GLN A 63 -13.03 -3.28 -6.12
N ASP A 64 -13.81 -4.36 -6.26
CA ASP A 64 -13.64 -5.61 -5.54
C ASP A 64 -12.28 -6.25 -5.88
N ARG A 65 -11.93 -6.32 -7.17
CA ARG A 65 -10.61 -6.83 -7.62
C ARG A 65 -9.44 -5.98 -7.11
N ILE A 66 -9.59 -4.66 -7.03
CA ILE A 66 -8.58 -3.76 -6.45
C ILE A 66 -8.43 -4.04 -4.94
N LEU A 67 -9.54 -4.12 -4.21
CA LEU A 67 -9.55 -4.41 -2.77
C LEU A 67 -8.94 -5.77 -2.46
N ASP A 68 -9.28 -6.80 -3.23
CA ASP A 68 -8.73 -8.15 -3.06
C ASP A 68 -7.22 -8.19 -3.27
N ARG A 69 -6.71 -7.42 -4.24
CA ARG A 69 -5.26 -7.28 -4.43
C ARG A 69 -4.60 -6.56 -3.28
N ILE A 70 -5.19 -5.46 -2.81
CA ILE A 70 -4.71 -4.70 -1.65
C ILE A 70 -4.70 -5.57 -0.39
N ALA A 71 -5.77 -6.32 -0.15
CA ALA A 71 -5.94 -7.17 1.03
C ALA A 71 -4.90 -8.30 1.09
N ARG A 72 -4.57 -8.92 -0.05
CA ARG A 72 -3.53 -9.96 -0.14
C ARG A 72 -2.11 -9.46 0.17
N ALA A 73 -1.87 -8.15 0.03
CA ALA A 73 -0.55 -7.53 0.23
C ALA A 73 -0.51 -6.62 1.48
N ALA A 74 -1.61 -6.50 2.23
CA ALA A 74 -1.68 -5.79 3.51
C ALA A 74 -0.99 -6.61 4.63
N PRO A 75 -0.50 -6.00 5.73
CA PRO A 75 -0.80 -4.63 6.22
C PRO A 75 0.22 -3.54 5.86
N SER A 76 1.29 -3.84 5.12
CA SER A 76 2.40 -2.90 4.92
C SER A 76 2.54 -2.36 3.49
N GLY A 77 1.57 -2.62 2.61
CA GLY A 77 1.60 -2.17 1.23
C GLY A 77 1.23 -0.69 1.04
N VAL A 78 1.91 -0.03 0.10
CA VAL A 78 1.52 1.26 -0.47
C VAL A 78 1.40 1.07 -1.98
N TRP A 79 0.30 1.56 -2.55
CA TRP A 79 -0.05 1.37 -3.95
C TRP A 79 -0.21 2.70 -4.67
N SER A 80 0.03 2.66 -5.97
CA SER A 80 -0.26 3.74 -6.90
C SER A 80 -1.23 3.27 -7.97
N ARG A 81 -1.73 4.19 -8.79
CA ARG A 81 -2.55 3.84 -9.96
C ARG A 81 -1.86 2.83 -10.89
N ALA A 82 -0.53 2.87 -10.98
CA ALA A 82 0.24 1.99 -11.87
C ALA A 82 0.11 0.50 -11.52
N ASP A 83 -0.21 0.18 -10.26
CA ASP A 83 -0.25 -1.20 -9.75
C ASP A 83 -1.53 -1.97 -10.10
N PHE A 84 -2.50 -1.28 -10.73
CA PHE A 84 -3.82 -1.82 -11.06
C PHE A 84 -4.19 -1.67 -12.54
N LEU A 85 -3.23 -1.28 -13.40
CA LEU A 85 -3.48 -1.05 -14.82
C LEU A 85 -3.78 -2.33 -15.62
N ASP A 86 -3.51 -3.49 -15.04
CA ASP A 86 -3.88 -4.81 -15.55
C ASP A 86 -5.31 -5.22 -15.18
N ILE A 87 -5.96 -4.52 -14.23
CA ILE A 87 -7.33 -4.80 -13.81
C ILE A 87 -8.34 -4.09 -14.72
N ALA A 88 -8.10 -2.80 -14.99
CA ALA A 88 -9.01 -1.94 -15.75
C ALA A 88 -8.27 -0.74 -16.38
N THR A 89 -8.99 0.05 -17.18
CA THR A 89 -8.43 1.26 -17.82
C THR A 89 -7.98 2.29 -16.78
N PRO A 90 -7.00 3.17 -17.11
CA PRO A 90 -6.49 4.18 -16.17
C PRO A 90 -7.57 5.02 -15.47
N ASN A 91 -8.60 5.44 -16.21
CA ASN A 91 -9.69 6.26 -15.67
C ASN A 91 -10.62 5.45 -14.76
N ALA A 92 -10.89 4.18 -15.10
CA ALA A 92 -11.71 3.30 -14.28
C ALA A 92 -11.02 3.00 -12.94
N VAL A 93 -9.72 2.72 -12.97
CA VAL A 93 -8.89 2.52 -11.77
C VAL A 93 -8.90 3.77 -10.89
N GLU A 94 -8.69 4.96 -11.48
CA GLU A 94 -8.69 6.21 -10.70
C GLU A 94 -10.04 6.49 -10.04
N LYS A 95 -11.15 6.27 -10.77
CA LYS A 95 -12.50 6.39 -10.20
C LYS A 95 -12.78 5.36 -9.12
N ALA A 96 -12.33 4.12 -9.28
CA ALA A 96 -12.45 3.09 -8.26
C ALA A 96 -11.67 3.46 -6.99
N LEU A 97 -10.39 3.82 -7.11
CA LEU A 97 -9.55 4.26 -5.98
C LEU A 97 -10.13 5.50 -5.28
N GLN A 98 -10.67 6.46 -6.03
CA GLN A 98 -11.34 7.62 -5.45
C GLN A 98 -12.57 7.21 -4.62
N ARG A 99 -13.41 6.31 -5.14
CA ARG A 99 -14.60 5.82 -4.44
C ARG A 99 -14.23 5.04 -3.17
N LEU A 100 -13.25 4.14 -3.26
CA LEU A 100 -12.74 3.38 -2.12
C LEU A 100 -12.17 4.30 -1.04
N SER A 101 -11.41 5.32 -1.44
CA SER A 101 -10.87 6.32 -0.51
C SER A 101 -11.97 7.15 0.15
N ASN A 102 -13.00 7.55 -0.59
CA ASN A 102 -14.13 8.30 -0.04
C ASN A 102 -14.98 7.48 0.93
N ARG A 103 -15.05 6.15 0.73
CA ARG A 103 -15.71 5.21 1.65
C ARG A 103 -14.87 4.86 2.89
N GLY A 104 -13.60 5.25 2.91
CA GLY A 104 -12.67 4.95 4.01
C GLY A 104 -12.10 3.53 3.99
N GLU A 105 -12.29 2.76 2.90
CA GLU A 105 -11.76 1.40 2.78
C GLU A 105 -10.23 1.37 2.52
N ILE A 106 -9.73 2.44 1.91
CA ILE A 106 -8.31 2.74 1.73
C ILE A 106 -8.07 4.19 2.11
N ARG A 107 -6.83 4.54 2.46
CA ARG A 107 -6.45 5.92 2.72
C ARG A 107 -5.57 6.46 1.61
N ARG A 108 -5.48 7.79 1.56
CA ARG A 108 -4.65 8.53 0.60
C ARG A 108 -3.71 9.48 1.35
N PRO A 109 -2.60 8.99 1.91
CA PRO A 109 -1.63 9.81 2.66
C PRO A 109 -0.85 10.80 1.80
N TYR A 110 -0.78 10.57 0.48
CA TYR A 110 -0.16 11.49 -0.48
C TYR A 110 -0.87 11.44 -1.82
N ARG A 111 -0.75 12.49 -2.64
CA ARG A 111 -1.37 12.53 -3.97
C ARG A 111 -0.85 11.38 -4.84
N GLY A 112 -1.77 10.46 -5.17
CA GLY A 112 -1.51 9.33 -6.06
C GLY A 112 -0.83 8.14 -5.37
N LEU A 113 -0.72 8.16 -4.04
CA LEU A 113 -0.35 7.02 -3.21
C LEU A 113 -1.51 6.67 -2.29
N TYR A 114 -1.78 5.38 -2.19
CA TYR A 114 -2.87 4.82 -1.42
C TYR A 114 -2.30 3.76 -0.49
N ASP A 115 -2.83 3.67 0.73
CA ASP A 115 -2.47 2.61 1.66
C ASP A 115 -3.69 2.00 2.34
N LYS A 116 -3.47 0.86 2.98
CA LYS A 116 -4.44 0.18 3.81
C LYS A 116 -3.73 -0.23 5.10
N PRO A 117 -3.80 0.57 6.17
CA PRO A 117 -3.12 0.26 7.41
C PRO A 117 -3.73 -1.02 8.01
N GLY A 118 -2.88 -1.83 8.63
CA GLY A 118 -3.35 -2.93 9.48
C GLY A 118 -3.96 -2.39 10.77
N THR A 119 -4.72 -3.21 11.48
CA THR A 119 -5.16 -2.94 12.86
C THR A 119 -4.35 -3.83 13.80
N SER A 120 -3.69 -3.22 14.80
CA SER A 120 -3.05 -3.99 15.86
C SER A 120 -4.10 -4.57 16.78
N THR A 121 -4.16 -5.90 16.90
CA THR A 121 -5.08 -6.60 17.82
C THR A 121 -4.81 -6.28 19.29
N LEU A 122 -3.58 -5.91 19.63
CA LEU A 122 -3.17 -5.63 21.02
C LEU A 122 -3.53 -4.20 21.47
N THR A 123 -3.48 -3.23 20.57
CA THR A 123 -3.65 -1.81 20.93
C THR A 123 -4.90 -1.19 20.29
N GLY A 124 -5.54 -1.87 19.34
CA GLY A 124 -6.63 -1.32 18.53
C GLY A 124 -6.21 -0.18 17.59
N LYS A 125 -4.93 0.22 17.61
CA LYS A 125 -4.38 1.30 16.80
C LYS A 125 -4.04 0.83 15.39
N LEU A 126 -4.11 1.78 14.45
CA LEU A 126 -3.66 1.57 13.09
C LEU A 126 -2.14 1.38 13.05
N VAL A 127 -1.70 0.36 12.31
CA VAL A 127 -0.30 0.10 11.99
C VAL A 127 -0.05 0.65 10.59
N PHE A 128 0.70 1.75 10.54
CA PHE A 128 1.02 2.42 9.28
C PHE A 128 2.14 1.68 8.52
N PRO A 129 2.12 1.72 7.17
CA PRO A 129 3.22 1.22 6.37
C PRO A 129 4.55 1.90 6.71
N PRO A 130 5.68 1.17 6.67
CA PRO A 130 6.99 1.78 6.87
C PRO A 130 7.35 2.73 5.72
N ARG A 131 8.34 3.61 5.96
CA ARG A 131 8.84 4.56 4.96
C ARG A 131 9.30 3.88 3.67
N SER A 132 9.92 2.70 3.77
CA SER A 132 10.33 1.87 2.63
C SER A 132 9.19 1.62 1.66
N SER A 133 7.99 1.28 2.15
CA SER A 133 6.83 1.02 1.31
C SER A 133 6.44 2.24 0.46
N PHE A 134 6.54 3.44 1.04
CA PHE A 134 6.30 4.69 0.29
C PHE A 134 7.39 4.94 -0.75
N ILE A 135 8.66 4.72 -0.41
CA ILE A 135 9.79 4.85 -1.33
C ILE A 135 9.61 3.89 -2.51
N ASP A 136 9.31 2.62 -2.23
CA ASP A 136 9.12 1.58 -3.25
C ASP A 136 7.90 1.87 -4.12
N ALA A 137 6.81 2.40 -3.56
CA ALA A 137 5.63 2.81 -4.33
C ALA A 137 5.94 3.98 -5.27
N ILE A 138 6.69 4.98 -4.80
CA ILE A 138 7.13 6.11 -5.63
C ILE A 138 8.07 5.61 -6.74
N ALA A 139 9.03 4.73 -6.40
CA ALA A 139 9.97 4.16 -7.35
C ALA A 139 9.25 3.39 -8.47
N ARG A 140 8.26 2.55 -8.12
CA ARG A 140 7.42 1.82 -9.09
C ARG A 140 6.60 2.76 -9.97
N ARG A 141 5.93 3.75 -9.36
CA ARG A 141 5.06 4.70 -10.06
C ARG A 141 5.81 5.54 -11.09
N ASP A 142 6.97 6.06 -10.69
CA ASP A 142 7.77 6.99 -11.50
C ASP A 142 8.85 6.26 -12.31
N LYS A 143 8.90 4.92 -12.24
CA LYS A 143 9.92 4.05 -12.88
C LYS A 143 11.35 4.47 -12.56
N LEU A 144 11.60 4.84 -11.30
CA LEU A 144 12.89 5.34 -10.84
C LEU A 144 13.77 4.21 -10.34
N ARG A 145 15.05 4.28 -10.68
CA ARG A 145 16.11 3.53 -9.99
C ARG A 145 16.47 4.31 -8.73
N VAL A 146 16.17 3.73 -7.57
CA VAL A 146 16.36 4.39 -6.28
C VAL A 146 17.44 3.71 -5.46
N LEU A 147 18.14 4.50 -4.65
CA LEU A 147 19.14 4.08 -3.70
C LEU A 147 18.86 4.84 -2.38
N VAL A 148 18.54 4.12 -1.31
CA VAL A 148 18.26 4.74 -0.01
C VAL A 148 19.56 5.03 0.75
N ASP A 149 19.50 5.96 1.70
CA ASP A 149 20.61 6.18 2.63
C ASP A 149 20.85 4.98 3.56
N GLY A 150 22.07 4.85 4.06
CA GLY A 150 22.48 3.71 4.88
C GLY A 150 21.69 3.55 6.18
N MET A 151 21.27 4.65 6.83
CA MET A 151 20.48 4.58 8.06
C MET A 151 19.06 4.09 7.77
N THR A 152 18.41 4.61 6.72
CA THR A 152 17.11 4.09 6.25
C THR A 152 17.22 2.62 5.85
N ALA A 153 18.29 2.22 5.14
CA ALA A 153 18.52 0.84 4.75
C ALA A 153 18.72 -0.10 5.95
N ALA A 154 19.50 0.32 6.95
CA ALA A 154 19.70 -0.45 8.17
C ALA A 154 18.39 -0.60 8.97
N ASN A 155 17.55 0.44 8.99
CA ASN A 155 16.23 0.38 9.62
C ASN A 155 15.28 -0.55 8.86
N ASP A 156 15.27 -0.49 7.52
CA ASP A 156 14.48 -1.37 6.66
C ASP A 156 14.81 -2.87 6.89
N LEU A 157 16.08 -3.17 7.20
CA LEU A 157 16.56 -4.53 7.51
C LEU A 157 16.41 -4.91 8.99
N GLY A 158 15.84 -4.03 9.83
CA GLY A 158 15.66 -4.28 11.26
C GLY A 158 16.97 -4.28 12.06
N LEU A 159 18.07 -3.78 11.51
CA LEU A 159 19.38 -3.71 12.16
C LEU A 159 19.48 -2.53 13.14
N THR A 160 18.60 -1.55 13.00
CA THR A 160 18.47 -0.41 13.91
C THR A 160 17.01 -0.05 14.13
N THR A 161 16.71 0.41 15.35
CA THR A 161 15.40 0.96 15.74
C THR A 161 15.33 2.48 15.53
N ALA A 162 16.44 3.12 15.16
CA ALA A 162 16.48 4.56 14.92
C ALA A 162 15.67 4.91 13.67
N VAL A 163 14.59 5.68 13.84
CA VAL A 163 13.73 6.12 12.75
C VAL A 163 14.17 7.53 12.30
N PRO A 164 14.62 7.72 11.04
CA PRO A 164 14.96 9.05 10.54
C PRO A 164 13.76 10.01 10.54
N ALA A 165 14.00 11.26 10.94
CA ALA A 165 13.07 12.35 10.66
C ALA A 165 13.00 12.63 9.14
N ARG A 166 14.15 12.55 8.45
CA ARG A 166 14.30 12.75 7.01
C ARG A 166 15.13 11.61 6.41
N SER A 167 14.62 10.98 5.36
CA SER A 167 15.34 9.96 4.59
C SER A 167 15.88 10.60 3.31
N THR A 168 17.12 10.28 2.94
CA THR A 168 17.72 10.75 1.68
C THR A 168 17.68 9.62 0.67
N ILE A 169 17.07 9.86 -0.49
CA ILE A 169 16.93 8.89 -1.56
C ILE A 169 17.68 9.42 -2.78
N TYR A 170 18.65 8.68 -3.28
CA TYR A 170 19.30 8.98 -4.54
C TYR A 170 18.55 8.30 -5.67
N ALA A 171 18.21 9.05 -6.72
CA ALA A 171 17.45 8.53 -7.84
C ALA A 171 17.80 9.25 -9.15
N ASP A 172 17.44 8.62 -10.27
CA ASP A 172 17.61 9.13 -11.63
C ASP A 172 16.55 10.20 -11.98
N THR A 173 16.32 11.16 -11.08
CA THR A 173 15.33 12.25 -11.23
C THR A 173 15.91 13.59 -10.81
N TYR A 174 15.24 14.67 -11.19
CA TYR A 174 15.47 15.99 -10.62
C TYR A 174 15.30 15.96 -9.09
N PRO A 175 16.18 16.63 -8.34
CA PRO A 175 16.06 16.73 -6.90
C PRO A 175 14.72 17.32 -6.48
N ARG A 176 14.08 16.73 -5.47
CA ARG A 176 12.78 17.16 -4.96
C ARG A 176 12.54 16.60 -3.56
N THR A 177 11.78 17.33 -2.75
CA THR A 177 11.35 16.85 -1.44
C THR A 177 9.89 16.45 -1.50
N ILE A 178 9.57 15.27 -0.98
CA ILE A 178 8.20 14.78 -0.83
C ILE A 178 7.92 14.63 0.66
N GLU A 179 6.88 15.30 1.13
CA GLU A 179 6.37 15.16 2.50
C GLU A 179 5.07 14.37 2.48
N ILE A 180 5.02 13.30 3.28
CA ILE A 180 3.90 12.37 3.35
C ILE A 180 3.37 12.41 4.79
N GLU A 181 2.07 12.60 4.94
CA GLU A 181 1.41 12.49 6.25
C GLU A 181 0.97 11.04 6.48
N ALA A 182 1.77 10.29 7.24
CA ALA A 182 1.61 8.84 7.39
C ALA A 182 0.30 8.44 8.11
N ASN A 183 -0.16 9.30 9.02
CA ASN A 183 -1.38 9.12 9.79
C ASN A 183 -2.57 9.93 9.25
N ALA A 184 -2.49 10.43 8.01
CA ALA A 184 -3.62 11.08 7.36
C ALA A 184 -4.85 10.15 7.35
N GLY A 185 -5.99 10.68 7.77
CA GLY A 185 -7.25 9.94 7.83
C GLY A 185 -7.38 8.95 9.00
N ASP A 186 -6.44 8.94 9.96
CA ASP A 186 -6.65 8.23 11.23
C ASP A 186 -7.53 9.08 12.17
N PRO A 187 -8.73 8.62 12.54
CA PRO A 187 -9.62 9.35 13.44
C PRO A 187 -9.06 9.51 14.86
N GLN A 188 -8.06 8.74 15.25
CA GLN A 188 -7.46 8.77 16.60
C GLN A 188 -6.12 9.52 16.65
N ALA A 189 -5.64 10.06 15.52
CA ALA A 189 -4.35 10.75 15.45
C ALA A 189 -4.39 12.09 16.21
N SER A 190 -3.59 12.20 17.29
CA SER A 190 -3.49 13.45 18.07
C SER A 190 -2.56 14.50 17.45
N ARG A 191 -1.56 14.08 16.66
CA ARG A 191 -0.60 14.97 15.97
C ARG A 191 -0.22 14.38 14.62
N PRO A 192 0.00 15.18 13.57
CA PRO A 192 0.43 14.67 12.28
C PRO A 192 1.84 14.09 12.34
N VAL A 193 2.05 12.97 11.65
CA VAL A 193 3.34 12.28 11.52
C VAL A 193 3.79 12.43 10.08
N PHE A 194 4.80 13.27 9.87
CA PHE A 194 5.35 13.52 8.54
C PHE A 194 6.56 12.63 8.25
N TYR A 195 6.57 12.02 7.08
CA TYR A 195 7.73 11.38 6.48
C TYR A 195 8.28 12.31 5.41
N THR A 196 9.47 12.87 5.64
CA THR A 196 10.17 13.70 4.66
C THR A 196 11.14 12.84 3.86
N LEU A 197 10.86 12.69 2.57
CA LEU A 197 11.68 11.97 1.60
C LEU A 197 12.40 12.97 0.69
N ASP A 198 13.71 13.10 0.85
CA ASP A 198 14.54 14.02 0.08
C ASP A 198 15.19 13.27 -1.10
N PHE A 199 14.68 13.50 -2.31
CA PHE A 199 15.21 12.91 -3.53
C PHE A 199 16.38 13.75 -4.05
N LYS A 200 17.53 13.12 -4.21
CA LYS A 200 18.75 13.69 -4.79
C LYS A 200 19.13 12.96 -6.06
N ARG A 201 19.88 13.65 -6.93
CA ARG A 201 20.42 13.02 -8.13
C ARG A 201 21.44 11.97 -7.76
N ILE A 202 21.38 10.81 -8.39
CA ILE A 202 22.39 9.78 -8.17
C ILE A 202 23.77 10.18 -8.71
N SER A 203 24.82 9.73 -8.02
CA SER A 203 26.18 9.85 -8.50
C SER A 203 26.57 8.63 -9.32
N ALA A 204 27.48 8.79 -10.30
CA ALA A 204 27.98 7.67 -11.10
C ALA A 204 28.56 6.53 -10.23
N LYS A 205 29.21 6.88 -9.12
CA LYS A 205 29.82 5.92 -8.18
C LYS A 205 28.78 5.02 -7.50
N THR A 206 27.61 5.57 -7.16
CA THR A 206 26.56 4.86 -6.42
C THR A 206 25.44 4.34 -7.30
N ALA A 207 25.45 4.70 -8.59
CA ALA A 207 24.43 4.34 -9.56
C ALA A 207 24.31 2.84 -9.83
N PHE A 208 25.36 2.05 -9.60
CA PHE A 208 25.33 0.61 -9.87
C PHE A 208 24.24 -0.10 -9.04
N TRP A 209 24.21 0.15 -7.73
CA TRP A 209 23.28 -0.50 -6.81
C TRP A 209 21.86 0.08 -6.85
N ALA A 210 21.62 1.16 -7.60
CA ALA A 210 20.29 1.77 -7.64
C ALA A 210 19.26 0.90 -8.37
N GLY A 211 18.14 0.67 -7.69
CA GLY A 211 17.05 -0.19 -8.16
C GLY A 211 17.36 -1.68 -8.11
N ARG A 212 18.50 -2.09 -7.56
CA ARG A 212 18.88 -3.50 -7.46
C ARG A 212 18.31 -4.18 -6.20
N PRO A 213 18.00 -5.48 -6.23
CA PRO A 213 17.48 -6.22 -5.08
C PRO A 213 18.36 -6.12 -3.83
N ALA A 214 19.68 -6.24 -3.98
CA ALA A 214 20.60 -6.22 -2.86
C ALA A 214 20.99 -4.81 -2.36
N MET A 215 20.44 -3.75 -2.97
CA MET A 215 20.76 -2.35 -2.67
C MET A 215 20.73 -2.03 -1.17
N ARG A 216 19.66 -2.44 -0.48
CA ARG A 216 19.48 -2.16 0.96
C ARG A 216 20.54 -2.83 1.82
N VAL A 217 20.98 -4.04 1.46
CA VAL A 217 22.06 -4.75 2.15
C VAL A 217 23.36 -3.96 2.06
N ILE A 218 23.73 -3.53 0.86
CA ILE A 218 24.97 -2.77 0.62
C ILE A 218 24.95 -1.42 1.35
N GLN A 219 23.83 -0.71 1.32
CA GLN A 219 23.69 0.57 2.01
C GLN A 219 23.70 0.41 3.54
N ALA A 220 23.08 -0.65 4.07
CA ALA A 220 23.11 -0.94 5.50
C ALA A 220 24.52 -1.31 5.98
N LEU A 221 25.27 -2.13 5.22
CA LEU A 221 26.67 -2.42 5.55
C LEU A 221 27.53 -1.15 5.50
N ALA A 222 27.29 -0.27 4.53
CA ALA A 222 27.99 1.01 4.44
C ALA A 222 27.73 1.93 5.65
N TRP A 223 26.56 1.82 6.29
CA TRP A 223 26.22 2.55 7.52
C TRP A 223 27.07 2.11 8.71
N PHE A 224 27.32 0.81 8.86
CA PHE A 224 28.11 0.23 9.96
C PHE A 224 29.62 0.21 9.67
N ARG A 225 30.09 0.86 8.61
CA ARG A 225 31.49 0.80 8.17
C ARG A 225 32.50 1.15 9.26
N ASP A 226 32.18 2.16 10.08
CA ASP A 226 33.08 2.71 11.09
C ASP A 226 32.95 2.00 12.46
N ASP A 227 32.07 0.98 12.57
CA ASP A 227 31.89 0.15 13.77
C ASP A 227 31.99 -1.35 13.41
N PRO A 228 33.22 -1.92 13.44
CA PRO A 228 33.43 -3.33 13.11
C PRO A 228 32.64 -4.30 14.01
N SER A 229 32.41 -3.93 15.27
CA SER A 229 31.68 -4.78 16.21
C SER A 229 30.20 -4.90 15.87
N ALA A 230 29.60 -3.78 15.45
CA ALA A 230 28.23 -3.75 14.94
C ALA A 230 28.12 -4.42 13.57
N LEU A 231 29.18 -4.43 12.77
CA LEU A 231 29.18 -4.98 11.42
C LEU A 231 28.98 -6.51 11.39
N ASP A 232 29.61 -7.25 12.31
CA ASP A 232 29.39 -8.70 12.43
C ASP A 232 27.97 -9.03 12.90
N ALA A 233 27.44 -8.24 13.83
CA ALA A 233 26.04 -8.35 14.25
C ALA A 233 25.08 -8.02 13.09
N ALA A 234 25.41 -7.00 12.29
CA ALA A 234 24.65 -6.59 11.11
C ALA A 234 24.60 -7.69 10.04
N VAL A 235 25.71 -8.41 9.80
CA VAL A 235 25.73 -9.57 8.90
C VAL A 235 24.76 -10.65 9.35
N ASN A 236 24.81 -11.05 10.63
CA ASN A 236 23.95 -12.09 11.16
C ASN A 236 22.47 -11.66 11.17
N GLY A 237 22.21 -10.39 11.55
CA GLY A 237 20.88 -9.80 11.52
C GLY A 237 20.30 -9.74 10.10
N THR A 238 21.12 -9.35 9.11
CA THR A 238 20.72 -9.28 7.70
C THR A 238 20.38 -10.66 7.16
N ALA A 239 21.24 -11.66 7.40
CA ALA A 239 20.99 -13.03 6.95
C ALA A 239 19.68 -13.59 7.55
N ARG A 240 19.44 -13.36 8.84
CA ARG A 240 18.20 -13.76 9.52
C ARG A 240 16.98 -13.05 8.92
N PHE A 241 17.05 -11.73 8.76
CA PHE A 241 15.97 -10.93 8.19
C PHE A 241 15.60 -11.39 6.77
N LEU A 242 16.60 -11.69 5.94
CA LEU A 242 16.39 -12.12 4.56
C LEU A 242 15.92 -13.57 4.44
N ALA A 243 16.25 -14.45 5.40
CA ALA A 243 15.85 -15.85 5.38
C ALA A 243 14.32 -16.05 5.35
N GLU A 244 13.57 -15.10 5.92
CA GLU A 244 12.10 -15.13 6.04
C GLU A 244 11.39 -14.43 4.86
N ARG A 245 12.13 -13.87 3.90
CA ARG A 245 11.57 -13.03 2.83
C ARG A 245 11.39 -13.79 1.52
N PRO A 246 10.32 -13.51 0.76
CA PRO A 246 10.05 -14.20 -0.52
C PRO A 246 11.05 -13.84 -1.62
N ASN A 247 11.73 -12.69 -1.52
CA ASN A 247 12.73 -12.23 -2.48
C ASN A 247 14.17 -12.57 -2.08
N ARG A 248 14.36 -13.50 -1.12
CA ARG A 248 15.67 -13.96 -0.64
C ARG A 248 16.60 -14.36 -1.79
N ASP A 249 16.14 -15.25 -2.67
CA ASP A 249 16.98 -15.84 -3.72
C ASP A 249 17.39 -14.81 -4.76
N GLU A 250 16.54 -13.81 -5.01
CA GLU A 250 16.86 -12.70 -5.89
C GLU A 250 17.97 -11.83 -5.30
N ILE A 251 17.90 -11.54 -3.99
CA ILE A 251 18.91 -10.76 -3.27
C ILE A 251 20.24 -11.54 -3.17
N GLU A 252 20.19 -12.83 -2.84
CA GLU A 252 21.38 -13.69 -2.75
C GLU A 252 22.10 -13.77 -4.09
N ARG A 253 21.37 -14.02 -5.18
CA ARG A 253 21.94 -14.07 -6.53
C ARG A 253 22.56 -12.72 -6.91
N ASP A 254 21.87 -11.62 -6.63
CA ASP A 254 22.34 -10.26 -6.92
C ASP A 254 23.63 -9.92 -6.16
N LEU A 255 23.74 -10.31 -4.88
CA LEU A 255 24.97 -10.18 -4.09
C LEU A 255 26.11 -11.01 -4.67
N ARG A 256 25.86 -12.29 -4.97
CA ARG A 256 26.88 -13.24 -5.44
C ARG A 256 27.45 -12.85 -6.80
N GLU A 257 26.59 -12.49 -7.76
CA GLU A 257 27.00 -12.15 -9.13
C GLU A 257 27.75 -10.82 -9.22
N ASN A 258 27.55 -9.93 -8.24
CA ASN A 258 28.04 -8.54 -8.31
C ASN A 258 28.95 -8.18 -7.14
N ILE A 259 29.50 -9.18 -6.45
CA ILE A 259 30.44 -8.99 -5.34
C ILE A 259 31.65 -8.16 -5.74
N ASN A 260 32.08 -8.22 -7.00
CA ASN A 260 33.20 -7.43 -7.52
C ASN A 260 32.94 -5.91 -7.56
N THR A 261 31.69 -5.48 -7.41
CA THR A 261 31.30 -4.06 -7.45
C THR A 261 31.33 -3.38 -6.09
N VAL A 262 31.46 -4.14 -5.00
CA VAL A 262 31.59 -3.59 -3.66
C VAL A 262 33.04 -3.19 -3.37
N PRO A 263 33.29 -2.23 -2.45
CA PRO A 263 34.64 -1.91 -2.00
C PRO A 263 35.34 -3.12 -1.33
N ALA A 264 36.67 -3.20 -1.43
CA ALA A 264 37.49 -4.30 -0.90
C ALA A 264 37.18 -4.70 0.56
N TRP A 265 36.90 -3.73 1.42
CA TRP A 265 36.58 -3.98 2.83
C TRP A 265 35.23 -4.68 3.04
N MET A 266 34.30 -4.57 2.09
CA MET A 266 32.92 -5.08 2.22
C MET A 266 32.79 -6.55 1.78
N TYR A 267 33.74 -7.06 0.97
CA TYR A 267 33.75 -8.44 0.46
C TYR A 267 33.52 -9.51 1.53
N PRO A 268 34.28 -9.56 2.65
CA PRO A 268 34.11 -10.63 3.64
C PRO A 268 32.70 -10.67 4.22
N TYR A 269 32.05 -9.51 4.38
CA TYR A 269 30.70 -9.40 4.92
C TYR A 269 29.62 -9.79 3.91
N VAL A 270 29.76 -9.38 2.65
CA VAL A 270 28.84 -9.77 1.57
C VAL A 270 28.93 -11.27 1.28
N ASP A 271 30.14 -11.82 1.23
CA ASP A 271 30.37 -13.25 1.09
C ASP A 271 29.79 -14.04 2.28
N ALA A 272 30.00 -13.55 3.50
CA ALA A 272 29.43 -14.13 4.71
C ALA A 272 27.89 -14.13 4.72
N ILE A 273 27.23 -13.08 4.24
CA ILE A 273 25.77 -13.04 4.06
C ILE A 273 25.36 -14.04 2.99
N SER A 274 25.99 -14.01 1.81
CA SER A 274 25.64 -14.86 0.67
C SER A 274 25.72 -16.34 1.04
N ARG A 275 26.80 -16.79 1.68
CA ARG A 275 26.96 -18.17 2.15
C ARG A 275 25.90 -18.62 3.15
N ARG A 276 25.43 -17.72 4.02
CA ARG A 276 24.33 -18.02 4.97
C ARG A 276 22.97 -18.08 4.29
N LEU A 277 22.81 -17.39 3.16
CA LEU A 277 21.59 -17.38 2.36
C LEU A 277 21.55 -18.49 1.32
N SER A 278 22.69 -19.05 0.92
CA SER A 278 22.71 -20.25 0.08
C SER A 278 22.00 -21.40 0.80
N PRO A 279 21.17 -22.21 0.10
CA PRO A 279 20.65 -23.44 0.68
C PRO A 279 21.82 -24.29 1.16
N ASN A 280 21.79 -24.75 2.41
CA ASN A 280 22.81 -25.67 2.90
C ASN A 280 22.89 -26.87 1.94
N ASP A 281 24.02 -27.03 1.27
CA ASP A 281 24.39 -28.24 0.52
C ASP A 281 24.61 -29.47 1.45
N ASP A 282 24.30 -29.32 2.75
CA ASP A 282 24.58 -30.29 3.79
C ASP A 282 23.62 -31.50 3.81
N THR A 283 22.60 -31.55 2.94
CA THR A 283 21.80 -32.77 2.73
C THR A 283 22.39 -33.71 1.67
N ALA A 284 23.49 -33.35 1.00
CA ALA A 284 24.14 -34.18 -0.01
C ALA A 284 25.40 -34.94 0.49
N ARG A 285 25.61 -35.05 1.81
CA ARG A 285 26.68 -35.87 2.40
C ARG A 285 26.14 -36.93 3.37
N GLU A 286 25.06 -37.62 3.02
CA GLU A 286 24.86 -38.96 3.57
C GLU A 286 25.86 -39.92 2.92
N HIS A 287 26.85 -40.34 3.71
CA HIS A 287 27.75 -41.45 3.41
C HIS A 287 26.96 -42.71 3.01
N PRO A 288 27.25 -43.36 1.87
CA PRO A 288 26.72 -44.68 1.61
C PRO A 288 27.42 -45.67 2.54
N GLY A 289 26.59 -46.36 3.33
CA GLY A 289 26.93 -47.25 4.44
C GLY A 289 28.17 -48.13 4.30
N SER A 290 28.98 -48.12 5.37
CA SER A 290 29.81 -49.26 5.72
C SER A 290 28.89 -50.43 6.13
N ARG A 291 28.58 -51.29 5.17
CA ARG A 291 27.83 -52.53 5.42
C ARG A 291 28.79 -53.50 6.10
N GLY A 292 28.65 -53.67 7.41
CA GLY A 292 29.25 -54.77 8.14
C GLY A 292 28.83 -56.08 7.49
N LYS A 293 29.80 -56.83 6.98
CA LYS A 293 29.62 -58.21 6.55
C LYS A 293 30.48 -59.08 7.46
N GLY A 294 29.92 -59.43 8.61
CA GLY A 294 30.35 -60.62 9.33
C GLY A 294 30.05 -61.83 8.44
N HIS A 295 31.08 -62.59 8.09
CA HIS A 295 30.91 -63.96 7.64
C HIS A 295 31.66 -64.86 8.61
N ASN A 296 30.85 -65.68 9.28
CA ASN A 296 31.23 -66.81 10.08
C ASN A 296 32.10 -67.77 9.26
N ALA A 297 33.23 -68.19 9.82
CA ALA A 297 33.86 -69.45 9.44
C ALA A 297 33.73 -70.40 10.64
N ALA A 298 32.71 -71.26 10.58
CA ALA A 298 32.70 -72.52 11.31
C ALA A 298 33.79 -73.41 10.70
N GLY A 299 34.51 -74.12 11.56
CA GLY A 299 35.71 -74.89 11.21
C GLY A 299 35.46 -76.11 10.35
N ILE A 300 36.57 -76.82 10.08
CA ILE A 300 36.71 -78.29 10.11
C ILE A 300 38.15 -78.64 9.62
N HIS A 301 38.79 -79.52 10.42
CA HIS A 301 40.06 -80.26 10.27
C HIS A 301 41.38 -79.57 10.60
#